data_AF-A0A9W5PRQ6-F1
#
_entry.id   AF-A0A9W5PRQ6-F1
#
_cell.length_a   1.000
_cell.length_b   1.000
_cell.length_c   1.000
_cell.angle_alpha   90.00
_cell.angle_beta   90.00
_cell.angle_gamma   90.00
#
_symmetry.space_group_name_H-M   'P 1'
#
loop_
_entity.id
_entity.type
_entity.pdbx_description
1 polymer ?
#
loop_
_entity_poly.entity_id
_entity_poly.type
_entity_poly.pdbx_seq_one_letter_code
_entity_poly.pdbx_strand_id
1 'polypeptide(L)'
;MLISRCSNFIKKILNRFLDRPTLLVFFGDHLPSLGTNKSFYKENGYITNEKTPSERLAMAQTPLLMYANFDMPNDNLGLVSPIHFSNLIFDYAGLNKSLFYQFLSELYKEIPVLRDELKVDKNGEVINDLTKKQKEMLEQYKMLQYDLLVGNQYSTDILFK
;
A
#
# COMPACT_ATOMS: atom_id res chain seq x y z
N MET A 1 15.65 19.42 7.03
CA MET A 1 15.81 20.04 5.69
C MET A 1 15.08 19.28 4.57
N LEU A 2 15.06 17.94 4.54
CA LEU A 2 14.32 17.15 3.53
C LEU A 2 12.80 17.13 3.74
N ILE A 3 12.32 16.87 4.97
CA ILE A 3 10.88 16.83 5.30
C ILE A 3 10.18 18.16 4.97
N SER A 4 10.84 19.29 5.29
CA SER A 4 10.31 20.63 4.98
C SER A 4 10.24 20.91 3.48
N ARG A 5 11.15 20.34 2.67
CA ARG A 5 11.10 20.43 1.20
C ARG A 5 9.92 19.63 0.64
N CYS A 6 9.65 18.43 1.17
CA CYS A 6 8.48 17.64 0.77
C CYS A 6 7.16 18.36 1.08
N SER A 7 7.03 18.98 2.26
CA SER A 7 5.83 19.77 2.60
C SER A 7 5.59 20.92 1.60
N ASN A 8 6.64 21.67 1.25
CA ASN A 8 6.54 22.74 0.27
C ASN A 8 6.23 22.22 -1.15
N PHE A 9 6.75 21.04 -1.50
CA PHE A 9 6.46 20.40 -2.79
C PHE A 9 4.99 19.98 -2.88
N ILE A 10 4.44 19.35 -1.84
CA ILE A 10 3.02 18.99 -1.77
C ILE A 10 2.15 20.24 -1.94
N LYS A 11 2.42 21.32 -1.18
CA LYS A 11 1.69 22.60 -1.33
C LYS A 11 1.72 23.14 -2.76
N LYS A 12 2.89 23.09 -3.43
CA LYS A 12 3.01 23.53 -4.82
C LYS A 12 2.18 22.67 -5.78
N ILE A 13 2.14 21.36 -5.58
CA ILE A 13 1.30 20.45 -6.38
C ILE A 13 -0.18 20.79 -6.18
N LEU A 14 -0.62 20.92 -4.93
CA LEU A 14 -2.02 21.19 -4.62
C LEU A 14 -2.49 22.52 -5.23
N ASN A 15 -1.67 23.58 -5.12
CA ASN A 15 -1.99 24.88 -5.70
C ASN A 15 -2.07 24.87 -7.24
N ARG A 16 -1.37 23.95 -7.91
CA ARG A 16 -1.33 23.89 -9.39
C ARG A 16 -2.57 23.23 -9.99
N PHE A 17 -3.29 22.45 -9.20
CA PHE A 17 -4.39 21.61 -9.71
C PHE A 17 -5.73 21.94 -9.06
N LEU A 18 -5.89 23.15 -8.53
CA LEU A 18 -7.13 23.60 -7.89
C LEU A 18 -8.35 23.57 -8.83
N ASP A 19 -8.15 23.83 -10.12
CA ASP A 19 -9.25 23.97 -11.10
C ASP A 19 -9.77 22.63 -11.66
N ARG A 20 -9.21 21.49 -11.24
CA ARG A 20 -9.62 20.16 -11.69
C ARG A 20 -9.70 19.18 -10.54
N PRO A 21 -10.69 18.27 -10.49
CA PRO A 21 -10.71 17.18 -9.51
C PRO A 21 -9.38 16.42 -9.53
N THR A 22 -8.72 16.38 -8.38
CA THR A 22 -7.36 15.87 -8.20
C THR A 22 -7.28 15.11 -6.89
N LEU A 23 -6.91 13.83 -6.98
CA LEU A 23 -6.52 13.01 -5.85
C LEU A 23 -5.00 12.80 -5.91
N LEU A 24 -4.30 13.23 -4.87
CA LEU A 24 -2.87 13.05 -4.66
C LEU A 24 -2.64 11.85 -3.75
N VAL A 25 -1.90 10.86 -4.25
CA VAL A 25 -1.31 9.79 -3.43
C VAL A 25 0.18 10.05 -3.29
N PHE A 26 0.64 10.26 -2.06
CA PHE A 26 2.02 10.55 -1.74
C PHE A 26 2.50 9.62 -0.62
N PHE A 27 3.56 8.84 -0.88
CA PHE A 27 4.09 7.87 0.07
C PHE A 27 5.61 7.74 -0.05
N GLY A 28 6.25 7.28 1.03
CA GLY A 28 7.67 6.91 0.98
C GLY A 28 7.84 5.51 0.40
N ASP A 29 8.79 5.32 -0.51
CA ASP A 29 9.11 4.02 -1.09
C ASP A 29 9.77 3.08 -0.08
N HIS A 30 10.70 3.59 0.73
CA HIS A 30 11.31 2.86 1.83
C HIS A 30 11.95 3.80 2.87
N LEU A 31 12.29 3.27 4.05
CA LEU A 31 13.11 4.00 5.01
C LEU A 31 14.54 4.21 4.47
N PRO A 32 15.22 5.32 4.80
CA PRO A 32 16.58 5.55 4.35
C PRO A 32 17.56 4.55 4.97
N SER A 33 18.60 4.18 4.23
CA SER A 33 19.71 3.42 4.81
C SER A 33 20.54 4.34 5.71
N LEU A 34 20.43 4.17 7.02
CA LEU A 34 21.12 4.98 8.03
C LEU A 34 22.10 4.12 8.82
N GLY A 35 23.39 4.42 8.66
CA GLY A 35 24.49 3.64 9.25
C GLY A 35 24.71 2.29 8.58
N THR A 36 25.92 1.74 8.75
CA THR A 36 26.25 0.39 8.26
C THR A 36 25.37 -0.62 8.98
N ASN A 37 24.75 -1.55 8.23
CA ASN A 37 23.88 -2.59 8.80
C ASN A 37 22.79 -2.05 9.74
N LYS A 38 22.22 -0.87 9.41
CA LYS A 38 21.13 -0.21 10.15
C LYS A 38 21.54 0.19 11.58
N SER A 39 22.83 0.44 11.82
CA SER A 39 23.35 0.75 13.17
C SER A 39 22.62 1.93 13.81
N PHE A 40 22.30 2.98 13.04
CA PHE A 40 21.58 4.14 13.54
C PHE A 40 20.22 3.77 14.14
N TYR A 41 19.46 2.90 13.48
CA TYR A 41 18.17 2.43 13.99
C TYR A 41 18.32 1.59 15.26
N LYS A 42 19.39 0.80 15.37
CA LYS A 42 19.68 -0.04 16.54
C LYS A 42 20.12 0.78 17.74
N GLU A 43 21.04 1.70 17.54
CA GLU A 43 21.58 2.58 18.57
C GLU A 43 20.50 3.48 19.18
N ASN A 44 19.50 3.88 18.39
CA ASN A 44 18.37 4.67 18.86
C ASN A 44 17.19 3.81 19.38
N GLY A 45 17.35 2.49 19.47
CA GLY A 45 16.31 1.58 19.99
C GLY A 45 15.07 1.47 19.10
N TYR A 46 15.14 1.88 17.82
CA TYR A 46 14.04 1.73 16.87
C TYR A 46 13.80 0.27 16.50
N ILE A 47 14.88 -0.51 16.40
CA ILE A 47 14.87 -1.96 16.24
C ILE A 47 16.01 -2.59 17.04
N THR A 48 15.90 -3.87 17.37
CA THR A 48 17.00 -4.65 17.95
C THR A 48 17.73 -5.42 16.86
N ASN A 49 17.01 -6.27 16.13
CA ASN A 49 17.60 -7.19 15.14
C ASN A 49 16.65 -7.65 14.02
N GLU A 50 15.44 -7.10 13.94
CA GLU A 50 14.40 -7.40 12.94
C GLU A 50 13.86 -8.83 13.01
N LYS A 51 14.04 -9.52 14.15
CA LYS A 51 13.52 -10.88 14.34
C LYS A 51 12.03 -10.92 14.67
N THR A 52 11.47 -9.83 15.20
CA THR A 52 10.03 -9.77 15.50
C THR A 52 9.25 -9.23 14.30
N PRO A 53 8.00 -9.67 14.09
CA PRO A 53 7.11 -9.08 13.09
C PRO A 53 6.96 -7.56 13.24
N SER A 54 6.88 -7.06 14.48
CA SER A 54 6.74 -5.63 14.76
C SER A 54 7.97 -4.83 14.32
N GLU A 55 9.18 -5.34 14.54
CA GLU A 55 10.40 -4.68 14.05
C GLU A 55 10.48 -4.73 12.52
N ARG A 56 10.09 -5.85 11.89
CA ARG A 56 10.01 -5.94 10.42
C ARG A 56 8.97 -5.00 9.83
N LEU A 57 7.84 -4.82 10.50
CA LEU A 57 6.80 -3.87 10.12
C LEU A 57 7.32 -2.44 10.25
N ALA A 58 7.92 -2.08 11.39
CA ALA A 58 8.51 -0.76 11.61
C ALA A 58 9.53 -0.42 10.51
N MET A 59 10.40 -1.36 10.15
CA MET A 59 11.39 -1.17 9.09
C MET A 59 10.81 -1.10 7.67
N ALA A 60 9.57 -1.54 7.46
CA ALA A 60 8.89 -1.54 6.16
C ALA A 60 7.81 -0.45 6.04
N GLN A 61 7.48 0.23 7.14
CA GLN A 61 6.40 1.21 7.18
C GLN A 61 6.91 2.62 6.85
N THR A 62 6.21 3.29 5.95
CA THR A 62 6.42 4.70 5.60
C THR A 62 5.09 5.47 5.68
N PRO A 63 5.13 6.80 5.81
CA PRO A 63 3.91 7.60 5.77
C PRO A 63 3.21 7.54 4.41
N LEU A 64 1.87 7.48 4.43
CA LEU A 64 0.98 7.64 3.28
C LEU A 64 0.10 8.87 3.49
N LEU A 65 -0.03 9.68 2.44
CA LEU A 65 -0.98 10.78 2.34
C LEU A 65 -1.85 10.56 1.10
N MET A 66 -3.15 10.39 1.30
CA MET A 66 -4.17 10.50 0.26
C MET A 66 -4.95 11.80 0.50
N TYR A 67 -4.85 12.74 -0.45
CA TYR A 67 -5.49 14.04 -0.35
C TYR A 67 -6.28 14.33 -1.62
N ALA A 68 -7.48 14.85 -1.50
CA ALA A 68 -8.29 15.30 -2.62
C ALA A 68 -8.64 16.79 -2.49
N ASN A 69 -8.75 17.50 -3.61
CA ASN A 69 -9.34 18.85 -3.66
C ASN A 69 -10.86 18.84 -3.92
N PHE A 70 -11.50 17.70 -3.68
CA PHE A 70 -12.94 17.47 -3.74
C PHE A 70 -13.34 16.66 -2.49
N ASP A 71 -14.63 16.57 -2.22
CA ASP A 71 -15.13 15.86 -1.04
C ASP A 71 -14.82 14.36 -1.12
N MET A 72 -14.18 13.86 -0.06
CA MET A 72 -13.76 12.48 0.09
C MET A 72 -13.88 12.09 1.57
N PRO A 73 -14.22 10.83 1.90
CA PRO A 73 -14.19 10.36 3.28
C PRO A 73 -12.84 10.62 3.96
N ASN A 74 -12.88 11.12 5.18
CA ASN A 74 -11.70 11.36 6.02
C ASN A 74 -11.52 10.22 7.02
N ASP A 75 -11.24 9.03 6.48
CA ASP A 75 -11.14 7.80 7.26
C ASP A 75 -9.67 7.45 7.55
N ASN A 76 -9.44 6.76 8.66
CA ASN A 76 -8.12 6.21 8.95
C ASN A 76 -7.91 4.90 8.17
N LEU A 77 -7.04 4.94 7.16
CA LEU A 77 -6.66 3.76 6.35
C LEU A 77 -5.91 2.68 7.13
N GLY A 78 -5.36 3.01 8.31
CA GLY A 78 -4.52 2.09 9.06
C GLY A 78 -3.25 1.70 8.30
N LEU A 79 -2.88 0.42 8.38
CA LEU A 79 -1.74 -0.12 7.64
C LEU A 79 -2.20 -0.64 6.28
N VAL A 80 -1.52 -0.22 5.21
CA VAL A 80 -1.88 -0.61 3.85
C VAL A 80 -0.65 -0.80 2.97
N SER A 81 -0.59 -1.92 2.26
CA SER A 81 0.43 -2.16 1.24
C SER A 81 0.14 -1.35 -0.05
N PRO A 82 1.18 -0.87 -0.77
CA PRO A 82 1.01 -0.10 -2.00
C PRO A 82 0.19 -0.77 -3.11
N ILE A 83 0.11 -2.10 -3.11
CA ILE A 83 -0.72 -2.86 -4.06
C ILE A 83 -2.20 -2.45 -4.01
N HIS A 84 -2.66 -1.96 -2.85
CA HIS A 84 -4.06 -1.58 -2.62
C HIS A 84 -4.34 -0.09 -2.91
N PHE A 85 -3.33 0.72 -3.24
CA PHE A 85 -3.57 2.14 -3.50
C PHE A 85 -4.49 2.35 -4.70
N SER A 86 -4.35 1.52 -5.73
CA SER A 86 -5.15 1.63 -6.94
C SER A 86 -6.65 1.47 -6.67
N ASN A 87 -7.08 0.42 -5.96
CA ASN A 87 -8.49 0.24 -5.62
C ASN A 87 -8.99 1.32 -4.64
N LEU A 88 -8.16 1.77 -3.70
CA LEU A 88 -8.52 2.89 -2.82
C LEU A 88 -8.73 4.19 -3.61
N ILE A 89 -7.90 4.47 -4.63
CA ILE A 89 -8.11 5.62 -5.52
C ILE A 89 -9.47 5.53 -6.21
N PHE A 90 -9.85 4.36 -6.73
CA PHE A 90 -11.18 4.18 -7.33
C PHE A 90 -12.32 4.43 -6.33
N ASP A 91 -12.21 3.90 -5.11
CA ASP A 91 -13.20 4.12 -4.05
C ASP A 91 -13.36 5.61 -3.72
N TYR A 92 -12.23 6.27 -3.47
CA TYR A 92 -12.23 7.67 -3.05
C TYR A 92 -12.63 8.64 -4.17
N ALA A 93 -12.33 8.31 -5.42
CA ALA A 93 -12.76 9.10 -6.57
C ALA A 93 -14.21 8.81 -7.01
N GLY A 94 -14.90 7.87 -6.36
CA GLY A 94 -16.26 7.47 -6.74
C GLY A 94 -16.34 6.81 -8.13
N LEU A 95 -15.27 6.13 -8.54
CA LEU A 95 -15.14 5.53 -9.86
C LEU A 95 -15.47 4.03 -9.83
N ASN A 96 -16.03 3.53 -10.93
CA ASN A 96 -16.25 2.10 -11.10
C ASN A 96 -14.92 1.35 -11.19
N LYS A 97 -14.87 0.17 -10.58
CA LYS A 97 -13.71 -0.73 -10.62
C LYS A 97 -13.91 -1.83 -11.64
N SER A 98 -12.90 -2.09 -12.46
CA SER A 98 -12.82 -3.32 -13.24
C SER A 98 -12.66 -4.54 -12.32
N LEU A 99 -12.84 -5.75 -12.85
CA LEU A 99 -12.80 -6.98 -12.05
C LEU A 99 -11.48 -7.17 -11.29
N PHE A 100 -10.36 -6.74 -11.86
CA PHE A 100 -9.06 -6.79 -11.16
C PHE A 100 -9.06 -5.92 -9.88
N TYR A 101 -9.55 -4.69 -9.96
CA TYR A 101 -9.59 -3.79 -8.80
C TYR A 101 -10.67 -4.17 -7.79
N GLN A 102 -11.74 -4.84 -8.22
CA GLN A 102 -12.70 -5.49 -7.31
C GLN A 102 -12.04 -6.63 -6.54
N PHE A 103 -11.26 -7.48 -7.22
CA PHE A 103 -10.47 -8.52 -6.57
C PHE A 103 -9.49 -7.93 -5.55
N LEU A 104 -8.75 -6.86 -5.90
CA LEU A 104 -7.87 -6.17 -4.96
C LEU A 104 -8.63 -5.57 -3.76
N SER A 105 -9.87 -5.09 -3.97
CA SER A 105 -10.71 -4.61 -2.87
C SER A 105 -11.08 -5.72 -1.88
N GLU A 106 -11.37 -6.93 -2.38
CA GLU A 106 -11.59 -8.08 -1.50
C GLU A 106 -10.30 -8.52 -0.82
N LEU A 107 -9.16 -8.52 -1.53
CA LEU A 107 -7.87 -8.85 -0.94
C LEU A 107 -7.48 -7.85 0.16
N TYR A 108 -7.76 -6.57 -0.03
CA TYR A 108 -7.54 -5.53 0.97
C TYR A 108 -8.32 -5.77 2.26
N LYS A 109 -9.57 -6.25 2.17
CA LYS A 109 -10.40 -6.56 3.36
C LYS A 109 -9.81 -7.71 4.19
N GLU A 110 -9.13 -8.65 3.56
CA GLU A 110 -8.58 -9.85 4.19
C GLU A 110 -7.12 -9.70 4.61
N ILE A 111 -6.30 -9.02 3.79
CA ILE A 111 -4.85 -8.88 3.93
C ILE A 111 -4.44 -7.45 3.46
N PRO A 112 -4.72 -6.41 4.28
CA PRO A 112 -4.36 -5.03 3.94
C PRO A 112 -2.85 -4.79 3.91
N VAL A 113 -2.06 -5.51 4.70
CA VAL A 113 -0.60 -5.53 4.57
C VAL A 113 -0.18 -6.87 3.99
N LEU A 114 0.35 -6.83 2.77
CA LEU A 114 0.93 -7.97 2.08
C LEU A 114 2.40 -7.68 1.74
N ARG A 115 3.28 -8.45 2.36
CA ARG A 115 4.71 -8.59 2.06
C ARG A 115 5.09 -10.08 2.19
N ASP A 116 6.19 -10.49 1.57
CA ASP A 116 6.62 -11.90 1.52
C ASP A 116 6.53 -12.60 2.88
N GLU A 117 7.24 -12.08 3.88
CA GLU A 117 7.33 -12.66 5.23
C GLU A 117 6.43 -11.98 6.27
N LEU A 118 5.59 -11.03 5.86
CA LEU A 118 4.76 -10.25 6.79
C LEU A 118 3.39 -9.98 6.18
N LYS A 119 2.36 -10.49 6.85
CA LYS A 119 0.96 -10.24 6.53
C LYS A 119 0.28 -9.72 7.78
N VAL A 120 -0.50 -8.65 7.64
CA VAL A 120 -1.22 -8.02 8.76
C VAL A 120 -2.67 -7.82 8.35
N ASP A 121 -3.59 -8.13 9.25
CA ASP A 121 -5.02 -7.95 9.06
C ASP A 121 -5.46 -6.49 9.31
N LYS A 122 -6.76 -6.22 9.18
CA LYS A 122 -7.35 -4.89 9.40
C LYS A 122 -7.27 -4.41 10.86
N ASN A 123 -7.08 -5.31 11.82
CA ASN A 123 -6.97 -4.99 13.23
C ASN A 123 -5.51 -4.64 13.61
N GLY A 124 -4.58 -4.75 12.66
CA GLY A 124 -3.15 -4.56 12.90
C GLY A 124 -2.47 -5.81 13.46
N GLU A 125 -3.13 -6.98 13.41
CA GLU A 125 -2.60 -8.23 13.92
C GLU A 125 -1.87 -9.02 12.83
N VAL A 126 -0.76 -9.65 13.22
CA VAL A 126 0.04 -10.47 12.30
C VAL A 126 -0.69 -11.76 11.98
N ILE A 127 -0.89 -12.01 10.68
CA ILE A 127 -1.48 -13.25 10.19
C ILE A 127 -0.40 -14.32 10.16
N ASN A 128 -0.37 -15.18 11.19
CA ASN A 128 0.57 -16.31 11.25
C ASN A 128 0.10 -17.50 10.41
N ASP A 129 -1.21 -17.79 10.44
CA ASP A 129 -1.83 -18.86 9.68
C ASP A 129 -2.89 -18.31 8.74
N LEU A 130 -2.73 -18.58 7.44
CA LEU A 130 -3.69 -18.16 6.43
C LEU A 130 -4.94 -19.02 6.50
N THR A 131 -6.11 -18.37 6.46
CA THR A 131 -7.38 -19.06 6.24
C THR A 131 -7.42 -19.69 4.84
N LYS A 132 -8.34 -20.64 4.62
CA LYS A 132 -8.55 -21.22 3.28
C LYS A 132 -8.81 -20.13 2.23
N LYS A 133 -9.68 -19.17 2.55
CA LYS A 133 -10.00 -18.02 1.69
C LYS A 133 -8.75 -17.21 1.35
N GLN A 134 -7.95 -16.85 2.35
CA GLN A 134 -6.72 -16.08 2.14
C GLN A 134 -5.70 -16.82 1.27
N LYS A 135 -5.54 -18.13 1.46
CA LYS A 135 -4.67 -18.96 0.59
C LYS A 135 -5.14 -18.95 -0.85
N GLU A 136 -6.43 -19.18 -1.09
CA GLU A 136 -7.02 -19.16 -2.43
C GLU A 136 -6.83 -17.79 -3.11
N MET A 137 -7.05 -16.70 -2.37
CA MET A 137 -6.87 -15.34 -2.92
C MET A 137 -5.41 -15.04 -3.24
N LEU A 138 -4.45 -15.45 -2.42
CA LEU A 138 -3.03 -15.25 -2.71
C LEU A 138 -2.57 -16.07 -3.93
N GLU A 139 -3.04 -17.31 -4.07
CA GLU A 139 -2.76 -18.10 -5.28
C GLU A 139 -3.41 -17.51 -6.52
N GLN A 140 -4.66 -17.03 -6.43
CA GLN A 140 -5.30 -16.28 -7.51
C GLN A 140 -4.49 -15.04 -7.88
N TYR A 141 -4.07 -14.24 -6.90
CA TYR A 141 -3.27 -13.05 -7.15
C TYR A 141 -1.96 -13.38 -7.86
N LYS A 142 -1.26 -14.42 -7.42
CA LYS A 142 -0.02 -14.91 -8.05
C LYS A 142 -0.27 -15.37 -9.49
N MET A 143 -1.33 -16.12 -9.75
CA MET A 143 -1.69 -16.57 -11.10
C MET A 143 -2.01 -15.39 -12.02
N LEU A 144 -2.77 -14.41 -11.54
CA LEU A 144 -3.09 -13.20 -12.30
C LEU A 144 -1.83 -12.39 -12.61
N GLN A 145 -0.95 -12.19 -11.63
CA GLN A 145 0.33 -11.51 -11.85
C GLN A 145 1.18 -12.24 -12.89
N TYR A 146 1.25 -13.58 -12.81
CA TYR A 146 1.99 -14.37 -13.78
C TYR A 146 1.42 -14.22 -15.19
N ASP A 147 0.10 -14.40 -15.36
CA ASP A 147 -0.57 -14.30 -16.66
C ASP A 147 -0.41 -12.91 -17.30
N LEU A 148 -0.53 -11.84 -16.51
CA LEU A 148 -0.44 -10.46 -16.99
C LEU A 148 0.99 -10.00 -17.30
N LEU A 149 2.01 -10.51 -16.60
CA LEU A 149 3.40 -10.04 -16.75
C LEU A 149 4.24 -10.92 -17.67
N VAL A 150 4.06 -12.23 -17.61
CA VAL A 150 4.98 -13.22 -18.23
C VAL A 150 4.22 -14.26 -19.06
N GLY A 151 2.97 -14.54 -18.71
CA GLY A 151 2.14 -15.55 -19.36
C GLY A 151 1.54 -15.08 -20.68
N ASN A 152 0.43 -15.72 -21.05
CA ASN A 152 -0.22 -15.54 -22.34
C ASN A 152 -1.35 -14.49 -22.30
N GLN A 153 -1.51 -13.77 -21.18
CA GLN A 153 -2.50 -12.71 -21.01
C GLN A 153 -3.95 -13.15 -21.27
N TYR A 154 -4.29 -14.38 -20.85
CA TYR A 154 -5.64 -14.93 -21.02
C TYR A 154 -6.72 -14.09 -20.30
N SER A 155 -6.32 -13.41 -19.23
CA SER A 155 -7.25 -12.71 -18.33
C SER A 155 -7.45 -11.22 -18.65
N THR A 156 -6.63 -10.61 -19.52
CA THR A 156 -6.60 -9.15 -19.74
C THR A 156 -7.97 -8.58 -20.13
N ASP A 157 -8.59 -9.14 -21.18
CA ASP A 157 -9.88 -8.67 -21.70
C ASP A 157 -11.05 -8.91 -20.72
N ILE A 158 -10.86 -9.76 -19.70
CA ILE A 158 -11.87 -10.02 -18.68
C ILE A 158 -11.66 -9.05 -17.51
N LEU A 159 -10.40 -8.88 -17.10
CA LEU A 159 -10.03 -8.14 -15.89
C LEU A 159 -10.15 -6.63 -16.00
N PHE A 160 -9.97 -6.07 -17.20
CA PHE A 160 -9.87 -4.62 -17.43
C PHE A 160 -10.95 -4.06 -18.36
N LYS A 161 -12.05 -4.79 -18.55
CA LYS A 161 -13.27 -4.25 -19.15
C LYS A 161 -13.92 -3.18 -18.29
#